data_AF-A0A6I0EKL2-F1
#
_entry.id   AF-A0A6I0EKL2-F1
#
_cell.length_a   1.000
_cell.length_b   1.000
_cell.length_c   1.000
_cell.angle_alpha   90.00
_cell.angle_beta   90.00
_cell.angle_gamma   90.00
#
_symmetry.space_group_name_H-M   'P 1'
#
loop_
_entity.id
_entity.type
_entity.pdbx_description
1 polymer ?
#
loop_
_entity_poly.entity_id
_entity_poly.type
_entity_poly.pdbx_seq_one_letter_code
_entity_poly.pdbx_strand_id
1 'polypeptide(L)'
;MEKFAYDAPAEIYSSAGTGARKRPVSYRRFASGAEAIRFTIEELPQMMQRGTVMEVGDDRFEIADIRALYDSEDYPLSRNADEIERG
;
A
#
# COMPACT_ATOMS: atom_id res chain seq x y z
N MET A 1 -17.90 -0.98 11.92
CA MET A 1 -16.80 -1.17 10.95
C MET A 1 -16.72 0.11 10.16
N GLU A 2 -15.73 0.94 10.48
CA GLU A 2 -15.40 2.07 9.61
C GLU A 2 -14.85 1.48 8.33
N LYS A 3 -15.57 1.71 7.22
CA LYS A 3 -15.11 1.31 5.90
C LYS A 3 -14.00 2.26 5.49
N PHE A 4 -12.84 1.70 5.18
CA PHE A 4 -11.77 2.46 4.56
C PHE A 4 -12.24 3.02 3.21
N ALA A 5 -11.99 4.31 2.97
CA ALA A 5 -12.33 4.98 1.73
C ALA A 5 -11.30 4.66 0.65
N TYR A 6 -11.48 3.53 -0.03
CA TYR A 6 -10.57 3.07 -1.10
C TYR A 6 -10.47 4.05 -2.27
N ASP A 7 -11.46 4.91 -2.47
CA ASP A 7 -11.56 5.94 -3.49
C ASP A 7 -10.94 7.28 -3.07
N ALA A 8 -10.59 7.45 -1.79
CA ALA A 8 -9.93 8.66 -1.31
C ALA A 8 -8.45 8.71 -1.74
N PRO A 9 -7.90 9.91 -1.98
CA PRO A 9 -6.49 10.07 -2.33
C PRO A 9 -5.59 9.57 -1.20
N ALA A 10 -4.48 8.92 -1.59
CA ALA A 10 -3.58 8.27 -0.66
C ALA A 10 -2.11 8.60 -0.95
N GLU A 11 -1.30 8.64 0.10
CA GLU A 11 0.10 9.01 0.05
C GLU A 11 0.95 7.90 0.66
N ILE A 12 1.92 7.40 -0.10
CA ILE A 12 2.86 6.37 0.33
C ILE A 12 4.19 7.02 0.69
N TYR A 13 4.64 6.77 1.91
CA TYR A 13 5.95 7.12 2.42
C TYR A 13 6.71 5.83 2.66
N SER A 14 7.65 5.53 1.77
CA SER A 14 8.45 4.30 1.85
C SER A 14 9.89 4.64 2.21
N SER A 15 10.41 3.98 3.24
CA SER A 15 11.81 4.10 3.63
C SER A 15 12.57 2.83 3.24
N ALA A 16 13.54 2.97 2.33
CA ALA A 16 14.40 1.85 1.95
C ALA A 16 15.55 1.72 2.97
N GLY A 17 15.38 1.05 4.11
CA GLY A 17 16.49 0.97 5.06
C GLY A 17 16.45 -0.12 6.12
N THR A 18 17.39 -1.07 6.01
CA THR A 18 18.03 -1.69 7.17
C THR A 18 19.53 -1.41 7.06
N GLY A 19 20.06 -0.48 7.86
CA GLY A 19 21.50 -0.17 7.94
C GLY A 19 21.89 1.32 7.78
N ALA A 20 23.16 1.62 8.09
CA ALA A 20 23.74 2.97 8.27
C ALA A 20 23.78 3.90 7.04
N ARG A 21 23.19 3.51 5.91
CA ARG A 21 23.16 4.35 4.70
C ARG A 21 21.77 4.98 4.59
N LYS A 22 21.66 6.27 4.91
CA LYS A 22 20.46 7.10 4.63
C LYS A 22 20.14 6.98 3.14
N ARG A 23 19.24 6.07 2.78
CA ARG A 23 18.67 6.00 1.44
C ARG A 23 17.48 6.94 1.36
N PRO A 24 17.16 7.46 0.16
CA PRO A 24 16.05 8.39 -0.01
C PRO A 24 14.74 7.75 0.45
N VAL A 25 13.97 8.50 1.22
CA VAL A 25 12.55 8.21 1.45
C VAL A 25 11.84 8.44 0.13
N SER A 26 11.21 7.41 -0.40
CA SER A 26 10.40 7.50 -1.61
C SER A 26 8.98 7.89 -1.21
N TYR A 27 8.58 9.07 -1.69
CA TYR A 27 7.22 9.59 -1.57
C TYR A 27 6.47 9.40 -2.88
N ARG A 28 5.24 8.91 -2.80
CA ARG A 28 4.35 8.78 -3.95
C ARG A 28 2.90 9.00 -3.54
N ARG A 29 2.23 9.95 -4.19
CA ARG A 29 0.79 10.15 -4.07
C ARG A 29 0.04 9.38 -5.13
N PHE A 30 -1.14 8.90 -4.79
CA PHE A 30 -2.07 8.16 -5.63
C PHE A 30 -3.43 8.87 -5.65
N ALA A 31 -4.16 8.68 -6.74
CA ALA A 31 -5.52 9.20 -6.86
C ALA A 31 -6.50 8.46 -5.94
N SER A 32 -6.22 7.19 -5.64
CA SER A 32 -7.04 6.34 -4.78
C SER A 32 -6.21 5.49 -3.80
N GLY A 33 -6.75 5.24 -2.62
CA GLY A 33 -6.19 4.33 -1.61
C GLY A 33 -6.06 2.91 -2.14
N ALA A 34 -6.98 2.47 -2.99
CA ALA A 34 -6.90 1.15 -3.63
C ALA A 34 -5.61 0.98 -4.45
N GLU A 35 -5.25 1.99 -5.26
CA GLU A 35 -4.02 1.97 -6.05
C GLU A 35 -2.77 2.01 -5.17
N ALA A 36 -2.78 2.82 -4.11
CA ALA A 36 -1.68 2.92 -3.15
C ALA A 36 -1.42 1.57 -2.45
N ILE A 37 -2.50 0.88 -2.05
CA ILE A 37 -2.44 -0.47 -1.47
C ILE A 37 -1.84 -1.45 -2.48
N ARG A 38 -2.36 -1.49 -3.72
CA ARG A 38 -1.87 -2.40 -4.77
C ARG A 38 -0.38 -2.22 -4.99
N PHE A 39 0.04 -0.97 -5.17
CA PHE A 39 1.43 -0.62 -5.41
C PHE A 39 2.32 -1.06 -4.24
N THR A 40 1.87 -0.85 -3.01
CA THR A 40 2.62 -1.22 -1.80
C THR A 40 2.83 -2.73 -1.70
N ILE A 41 1.80 -3.52 -2.01
CA ILE A 41 1.84 -4.99 -1.86
C ILE A 41 2.50 -5.67 -3.06
N GLU A 42 2.17 -5.24 -4.28
CA GLU A 42 2.55 -5.93 -5.52
C GLU A 42 3.83 -5.37 -6.15
N GLU A 43 4.01 -4.04 -6.15
CA GLU A 43 5.15 -3.40 -6.84
C GLU A 43 6.32 -3.07 -5.90
N LEU A 44 6.03 -2.77 -4.64
CA LEU A 44 7.06 -2.35 -3.69
C LEU A 44 7.91 -3.56 -3.24
N PRO A 45 9.25 -3.48 -3.25
CA PRO A 45 10.10 -4.55 -2.75
C PRO A 45 9.83 -4.84 -1.27
N GLN A 46 9.79 -6.11 -0.86
CA GLN A 46 9.52 -6.51 0.53
C GLN A 46 10.46 -5.84 1.57
N MET A 47 11.70 -5.55 1.19
CA MET A 47 12.64 -4.82 2.04
C MET A 47 12.20 -3.38 2.36
N MET A 48 11.44 -2.75 1.46
CA MET A 48 10.92 -1.40 1.62
C MET A 48 9.54 -1.42 2.28
N GLN A 49 8.73 -2.45 2.01
CA GLN A 49 7.39 -2.62 2.59
C GLN A 49 7.39 -2.50 4.12
N ARG A 50 8.40 -3.06 4.80
CA ARG A 50 8.51 -3.02 6.28
C ARG A 50 8.62 -1.60 6.86
N GLY A 51 9.11 -0.64 6.09
CA GLY A 51 9.27 0.75 6.50
C GLY A 51 8.32 1.68 5.74
N THR A 52 7.24 1.13 5.17
CA THR A 52 6.23 1.87 4.42
C THR A 52 5.05 2.21 5.31
N VAL A 53 4.65 3.47 5.22
CA VAL A 53 3.41 3.99 5.80
C VAL A 53 2.58 4.60 4.68
N MET A 54 1.28 4.31 4.70
CA MET A 54 0.28 4.91 3.83
C MET A 54 -0.56 5.90 4.63
N GLU A 55 -0.78 7.09 4.10
CA GLU A 55 -1.70 8.08 4.66
C GLU A 55 -2.89 8.25 3.71
N VAL A 56 -4.11 8.29 4.26
CA VAL A 56 -5.34 8.57 3.52
C VAL A 56 -6.12 9.62 4.28
N GLY A 57 -6.11 10.85 3.80
CA GLY A 57 -6.60 11.99 4.57
C GLY A 57 -5.79 12.17 5.85
N ASP A 58 -6.43 11.97 7.01
CA ASP A 58 -5.81 12.05 8.34
C ASP A 58 -5.42 10.67 8.91
N ASP A 59 -5.80 9.58 8.24
CA ASP A 59 -5.56 8.22 8.72
C ASP A 59 -4.22 7.67 8.24
N ARG A 60 -3.47 7.03 9.14
CA ARG A 60 -2.20 6.35 8.86
C ARG A 60 -2.35 4.84 8.95
N PHE A 61 -1.80 4.14 7.98
CA PHE A 61 -1.81 2.69 7.86
C PHE A 61 -0.38 2.17 7.69
N GLU A 62 0.01 1.20 8.51
CA GLU A 62 1.28 0.52 8.33
C GLU A 62 1.13 -0.65 7.36
N ILE A 63 2.24 -1.28 6.98
CA ILE A 63 2.23 -2.43 6.06
C ILE A 63 1.29 -3.56 6.48
N ALA A 64 1.12 -3.77 7.79
CA ALA A 64 0.20 -4.78 8.32
C ALA A 64 -1.26 -4.42 8.00
N ASP A 65 -1.65 -3.17 8.20
CA ASP A 65 -3.00 -2.66 7.90
C ASP A 65 -3.25 -2.64 6.39
N ILE A 66 -2.28 -2.14 5.61
CA ILE A 66 -2.34 -2.12 4.13
C ILE A 66 -2.58 -3.53 3.59
N ARG A 67 -1.90 -4.54 4.16
CA ARG A 67 -2.07 -5.93 3.75
C ARG A 67 -3.44 -6.49 4.14
N ALA A 68 -3.98 -6.13 5.30
CA ALA A 68 -5.34 -6.49 5.70
C ALA A 68 -6.38 -5.83 4.78
N LEU A 69 -6.18 -4.55 4.41
CA LEU A 69 -7.04 -3.83 3.47
C LEU A 69 -7.01 -4.41 2.06
N TYR A 70 -5.85 -4.91 1.62
CA TYR A 70 -5.70 -5.63 0.34
C TYR A 70 -6.39 -6.99 0.36
N ASP A 71 -6.29 -7.73 1.48
CA ASP A 71 -6.89 -9.05 1.63
C ASP A 71 -8.41 -9.01 1.89
N SER A 72 -8.93 -7.85 2.31
CA SER A 72 -10.36 -7.61 2.53
C SER A 72 -11.20 -7.78 1.28
N GLU A 73 -12.37 -8.39 1.42
CA GLU A 73 -13.37 -8.55 0.35
C GLU A 73 -13.91 -7.21 -0.17
N ASP A 74 -13.81 -6.14 0.62
CA ASP A 74 -14.21 -4.79 0.20
C ASP A 74 -13.21 -4.12 -0.76
N TYR A 75 -12.04 -4.73 -1.01
CA TYR A 75 -11.02 -4.16 -1.89
C TYR A 75 -11.49 -4.11 -3.35
N PRO A 76 -11.56 -2.92 -3.98
CA PRO A 76 -12.27 -2.76 -5.26
C PRO A 76 -11.45 -3.13 -6.50
N LEU A 77 -10.13 -3.36 -6.39
CA LEU A 77 -9.26 -3.67 -7.54
C LEU A 77 -8.99 -5.17 -7.65
N SER A 78 -8.86 -5.66 -8.89
CA SER A 78 -8.42 -7.03 -9.16
C SER A 78 -7.02 -7.27 -8.59
N ARG A 79 -6.91 -8.29 -7.75
CA ARG A 79 -5.64 -8.78 -7.22
C ARG A 79 -4.91 -9.53 -8.33
N ASN A 80 -3.59 -9.37 -8.45
CA ASN A 80 -2.81 -10.14 -9.43
C ASN A 80 -2.96 -11.67 -9.28
N ALA A 81 -3.38 -12.18 -8.11
CA ALA A 81 -3.71 -13.59 -7.92
C ALA A 81 -4.93 -14.06 -8.73
N ASP A 82 -5.92 -13.18 -8.97
CA ASP A 82 -7.13 -13.49 -9.76
C ASP A 82 -6.82 -13.61 -11.26
N GLU A 83 -5.77 -12.90 -11.72
CA GLU A 83 -5.33 -12.94 -13.12
C GLU A 83 -4.66 -14.29 -13.48
N ILE A 84 -4.12 -15.01 -12.50
CA ILE A 84 -3.50 -16.34 -12.70
C ILE A 84 -4.55 -17.45 -12.89
N GLU A 85 -5.78 -17.30 -12.38
CA GLU A 85 -6.85 -18.30 -12.55
C GLU A 85 -7.64 -18.17 -13.86
N ARG A 86 -7.37 -17.14 -14.68
CA ARG A 86 -8.03 -16.91 -15.98
C ARG A 86 -7.16 -17.28 -17.21
N GLY A 87 -6.00 -17.92 -16.99
CA GLY A 87 -5.05 -18.32 -18.03
C GLY A 87 -5.19 -19.77 -18.49
#